data_AF-A0A4Y8C9I8-F1
#
_entry.id   AF-A0A4Y8C9I8-F1
#
_cell.length_a   1.000
_cell.length_b   1.000
_cell.length_c   1.000
_cell.angle_alpha   90.00
_cell.angle_beta   90.00
_cell.angle_gamma   90.00
#
_symmetry.space_group_name_H-M   'P 1'
#
loop_
_entity.id
_entity.type
_entity.pdbx_description
1 polymer ?
#
loop_
_entity_poly.entity_id
_entity_poly.type
_entity_poly.pdbx_seq_one_letter_code
_entity_poly.pdbx_strand_id
1 'polypeptide(L)'
;HLDSEAFKDDLDETLNRAFKNGIEKIIIPGADIKDLPYAATIAHKYKNIFFAAGVHPYEIDNYDEKILRQYLCDEKCVAVGECGLDYFRFKSDLAEEIQKEKENQKKIFIAQLELAIEFKKPVIIHSREANHDTYEILHG
;
A
#
# COMPACT_ATOMS: atom_id res chain seq x y z
N HIS A 1 4.68 -2.04 7.85
CA HIS A 1 3.38 -2.05 8.54
C HIS A 1 3.54 -1.81 10.04
N LEU A 2 3.71 -0.56 10.49
CA LEU A 2 3.66 -0.22 11.93
C LEU A 2 2.23 -0.15 12.48
N ASP A 3 1.28 -0.11 11.56
CA ASP A 3 -0.17 -0.22 11.71
C ASP A 3 -0.66 -1.65 11.99
N SER A 4 0.24 -2.64 11.98
CA SER A 4 -0.09 -4.02 12.33
C SER A 4 -0.33 -4.18 13.85
N GLU A 5 -1.25 -5.08 14.21
CA GLU A 5 -1.49 -5.52 15.60
C GLU A 5 -0.20 -5.91 16.33
N ALA A 6 0.79 -6.46 15.61
CA ALA A 6 2.06 -6.90 16.17
C ALA A 6 2.85 -5.79 16.89
N PHE A 7 2.59 -4.52 16.58
CA PHE A 7 3.27 -3.38 17.18
C PHE A 7 2.39 -2.61 18.19
N LYS A 8 1.12 -2.97 18.38
CA LYS A 8 0.21 -2.17 19.22
C LYS A 8 0.69 -2.01 20.66
N ASP A 9 1.23 -3.07 21.24
CA ASP A 9 1.64 -3.08 22.64
C ASP A 9 2.98 -2.36 22.88
N ASP A 10 3.83 -2.23 21.86
CA ASP A 10 5.21 -1.72 22.00
C ASP A 10 5.60 -0.64 20.99
N LEU A 11 4.65 -0.04 20.25
CA LEU A 11 4.92 0.91 19.15
C LEU A 11 5.86 2.04 19.57
N ASP A 12 5.58 2.68 20.71
CA ASP A 12 6.38 3.77 21.26
C ASP A 12 7.82 3.31 21.54
N GLU A 13 8.00 2.10 22.09
CA GLU A 13 9.33 1.55 22.36
C GLU A 13 10.06 1.18 21.07
N THR A 14 9.37 0.53 20.13
CA THR A 14 9.88 0.18 18.80
C THR A 14 10.38 1.41 18.05
N LEU A 15 9.60 2.49 18.02
CA LEU A 15 9.99 3.74 17.37
C LEU A 15 11.17 4.41 18.07
N ASN A 16 11.18 4.44 19.39
CA ASN A 16 12.31 4.97 20.16
C ASN A 16 13.61 4.21 19.87
N ARG A 17 13.54 2.88 19.78
CA ARG A 17 14.69 2.05 19.40
C ARG A 17 15.15 2.37 17.97
N ALA A 18 14.22 2.47 17.01
CA ALA A 18 14.54 2.80 15.62
C ALA A 18 15.27 4.15 15.50
N PHE A 19 14.72 5.20 16.12
CA PHE A 19 15.30 6.55 16.07
C PHE A 19 16.65 6.65 16.80
N LYS A 20 16.82 5.97 17.94
CA LYS A 20 18.12 5.89 18.62
C LYS A 20 19.20 5.19 17.78
N ASN A 21 18.82 4.34 16.84
CA ASN A 21 19.72 3.66 15.91
C ASN A 21 19.89 4.41 14.57
N GLY A 22 19.49 5.68 14.50
CA GLY A 22 19.75 6.55 13.34
C GLY A 22 18.72 6.47 12.22
N ILE A 23 17.59 5.77 12.41
CA ILE A 23 16.46 5.93 11.49
C ILE A 23 15.91 7.34 11.65
N GLU A 24 15.80 8.10 10.56
CA GLU A 24 15.32 9.48 10.63
C GLU A 24 13.83 9.61 10.32
N LYS A 25 13.33 8.81 9.38
CA LYS A 25 11.94 8.84 8.90
C LYS A 25 11.45 7.43 8.58
N ILE A 26 10.15 7.21 8.73
CA ILE A 26 9.49 5.94 8.42
C ILE A 26 8.24 6.23 7.60
N ILE A 27 8.00 5.41 6.57
CA ILE A 27 6.75 5.41 5.80
C ILE A 27 6.02 4.10 6.10
N ILE A 28 4.78 4.18 6.56
CA ILE A 28 3.89 3.05 6.72
C ILE A 28 3.26 2.75 5.34
N PRO A 29 3.53 1.61 4.70
CA PRO A 29 2.86 1.26 3.43
C PRO A 29 1.37 0.98 3.68
N GLY A 30 0.49 1.45 2.80
CA GLY A 30 -0.95 1.18 2.88
C GLY A 30 -1.32 -0.09 2.09
N ALA A 31 -1.70 -1.16 2.77
CA ALA A 31 -2.04 -2.42 2.09
C ALA A 31 -3.55 -2.71 2.05
N ASP A 32 -4.31 -2.21 3.02
CA ASP A 32 -5.75 -2.40 3.12
C ASP A 32 -6.38 -1.08 3.59
N ILE A 33 -7.51 -0.71 2.99
CA ILE A 33 -8.27 0.49 3.36
C ILE A 33 -8.67 0.48 4.84
N LYS A 34 -8.91 -0.70 5.43
CA LYS A 34 -9.30 -0.81 6.84
C LYS A 34 -8.19 -0.34 7.81
N ASP A 35 -6.94 -0.40 7.39
CA ASP A 35 -5.77 -0.10 8.23
C ASP A 35 -5.34 1.39 8.11
N LEU A 36 -5.77 2.07 7.05
CA LEU A 36 -5.45 3.49 6.79
C LEU A 36 -5.80 4.45 7.95
N PRO A 37 -6.95 4.33 8.65
CA PRO A 37 -7.24 5.18 9.81
C PRO A 37 -6.16 5.09 10.89
N TYR A 38 -5.64 3.89 11.15
CA TYR A 38 -4.63 3.69 12.18
C TYR A 38 -3.25 4.14 11.69
N ALA A 39 -2.89 3.83 10.44
CA ALA A 39 -1.66 4.36 9.83
C ALA A 39 -1.60 5.90 9.87
N ALA A 40 -2.70 6.57 9.52
CA ALA A 40 -2.82 8.02 9.61
C ALA A 40 -2.69 8.52 11.06
N THR A 41 -3.34 7.85 12.02
CA THR A 41 -3.23 8.19 13.44
C THR A 41 -1.78 8.12 13.93
N ILE A 42 -1.04 7.08 13.56
CA ILE A 42 0.39 6.96 13.88
C ILE A 42 1.18 8.09 13.21
N ALA A 43 0.99 8.32 11.92
CA ALA A 43 1.74 9.34 11.17
C ALA A 43 1.52 10.76 11.70
N HIS A 44 0.32 11.08 12.22
CA HIS A 44 0.03 12.35 12.87
C HIS A 44 0.55 12.42 14.32
N LYS A 45 0.65 11.30 15.04
CA LYS A 45 1.23 11.25 16.40
C LYS A 45 2.73 11.55 16.39
N TYR A 46 3.48 11.11 15.37
CA TYR A 46 4.93 11.27 15.31
C TYR A 46 5.37 12.10 14.11
N LYS A 47 6.14 13.17 14.37
CA LYS A 47 6.63 14.10 13.33
C LYS A 47 7.33 13.39 12.17
N ASN A 48 8.13 12.38 12.47
CA ASN A 48 9.01 11.71 11.51
C ASN A 48 8.36 10.49 10.83
N ILE A 49 7.08 10.25 11.08
CA ILE A 49 6.34 9.16 10.44
C ILE A 49 5.38 9.73 9.41
N PHE A 50 5.32 9.03 8.29
CA PHE A 50 4.45 9.27 7.16
C PHE A 50 3.76 7.95 6.80
N PHE A 51 2.78 8.00 5.92
CA PHE A 51 2.13 6.80 5.42
C PHE A 51 1.90 6.89 3.92
N ALA A 52 1.54 5.77 3.33
CA ALA A 52 1.04 5.67 1.97
C ALA A 52 -0.40 5.14 2.01
N ALA A 53 -1.18 5.45 0.98
CA ALA A 53 -2.54 4.95 0.86
C ALA A 53 -2.67 4.13 -0.41
N GLY A 54 -3.10 2.88 -0.28
CA GLY A 54 -3.26 1.95 -1.38
C GLY A 54 -3.94 0.65 -0.95
N VAL A 55 -4.06 -0.25 -1.91
CA VAL A 55 -4.66 -1.57 -1.77
C VAL A 55 -3.72 -2.59 -2.41
N HIS A 56 -3.26 -3.52 -1.58
CA HIS A 56 -2.37 -4.61 -1.93
C HIS A 56 -3.09 -5.59 -2.89
N PRO A 57 -2.36 -6.32 -3.76
CA PRO A 57 -2.98 -7.21 -4.76
C PRO A 57 -3.91 -8.30 -4.21
N TYR A 58 -3.74 -8.69 -2.96
CA TYR A 58 -4.65 -9.63 -2.28
C TYR A 58 -5.94 -8.98 -1.74
N GLU A 59 -5.92 -7.67 -1.52
CA GLU A 59 -7.03 -6.91 -0.93
C GLU A 59 -7.86 -6.17 -1.99
N ILE A 60 -7.69 -6.49 -3.28
CA ILE A 60 -8.34 -5.81 -4.41
C ILE A 60 -9.87 -5.77 -4.33
N ASP A 61 -10.50 -6.73 -3.63
CA ASP A 61 -11.95 -6.75 -3.41
C ASP A 61 -12.42 -5.63 -2.48
N ASN A 62 -11.51 -5.09 -1.67
CA ASN A 62 -11.77 -3.99 -0.75
C ASN A 62 -11.50 -2.61 -1.38
N TYR A 63 -11.09 -2.54 -2.65
CA TYR A 63 -10.77 -1.27 -3.31
C TYR A 63 -11.96 -0.30 -3.33
N ASP A 64 -11.77 0.87 -2.73
CA ASP A 64 -12.66 2.01 -2.81
C ASP A 64 -11.85 3.28 -3.08
N GLU A 65 -11.94 3.75 -4.33
CA GLU A 65 -11.27 4.96 -4.80
C GLU A 65 -11.64 6.20 -3.97
N LYS A 66 -12.91 6.33 -3.54
CA LYS A 66 -13.36 7.51 -2.80
C LYS A 66 -12.67 7.58 -1.45
N ILE A 67 -12.48 6.44 -0.80
CA ILE A 67 -11.77 6.37 0.48
C ILE A 67 -10.29 6.67 0.27
N LEU A 68 -9.64 6.06 -0.73
CA LEU A 68 -8.23 6.35 -1.01
C LEU A 68 -7.98 7.84 -1.27
N ARG A 69 -8.84 8.49 -2.07
CA ARG A 69 -8.75 9.94 -2.34
C ARG A 69 -8.78 10.79 -1.07
N GLN A 70 -9.55 10.41 -0.05
CA GLN A 70 -9.57 11.14 1.23
C GLN A 70 -8.21 11.12 1.91
N TYR A 71 -7.55 9.96 1.97
CA TYR A 71 -6.21 9.82 2.55
C TYR A 71 -5.12 10.42 1.68
N LEU A 72 -5.26 10.38 0.36
CA LEU A 72 -4.29 10.99 -0.55
C LEU A 72 -4.27 12.52 -0.44
N CYS A 73 -5.30 13.16 0.09
CA CYS A 73 -5.29 14.59 0.44
C CYS A 73 -4.52 14.91 1.73
N ASP A 74 -4.21 13.92 2.57
CA ASP A 74 -3.50 14.11 3.84
C ASP A 74 -2.02 14.49 3.60
N GLU A 75 -1.53 15.48 4.36
CA GLU A 75 -0.14 15.94 4.29
C GLU A 75 0.87 14.88 4.75
N LYS A 76 0.45 13.95 5.62
CA LYS A 76 1.25 12.82 6.09
C LYS A 76 1.21 11.63 5.14
N CYS A 77 0.27 11.60 4.19
CA CYS A 77 0.26 10.62 3.13
C CYS A 77 1.26 11.06 2.05
N VAL A 78 2.32 10.30 1.80
CA VAL A 78 3.41 10.73 0.89
C VAL A 78 3.53 9.89 -0.38
N ALA A 79 2.79 8.79 -0.48
CA ALA A 79 2.80 7.91 -1.64
C ALA A 79 1.43 7.23 -1.85
N VAL A 80 1.21 6.72 -3.06
CA VAL A 80 0.18 5.71 -3.32
C VAL A 80 0.79 4.33 -3.15
N GLY A 81 0.03 3.41 -2.54
CA GLY A 81 0.44 2.03 -2.35
C GLY A 81 0.56 1.66 -0.87
N GLU A 82 0.96 0.43 -0.56
CA GLU A 82 1.45 -0.57 -1.50
C GLU A 82 0.37 -1.10 -2.47
N CYS A 83 0.67 -1.05 -3.76
CA CYS A 83 -0.15 -1.54 -4.86
C CYS A 83 0.71 -2.36 -5.83
N GLY A 84 0.12 -3.12 -6.76
CA GLY A 84 0.92 -3.86 -7.73
C GLY A 84 0.32 -5.20 -8.14
N LEU A 85 1.15 -6.23 -8.25
CA LEU A 85 0.74 -7.58 -8.68
C LEU A 85 1.41 -8.66 -7.82
N ASP A 86 0.64 -9.65 -7.38
CA ASP A 86 1.15 -10.84 -6.69
C ASP A 86 0.54 -12.11 -7.31
N TYR A 87 1.39 -12.87 -8.01
CA TYR A 87 1.02 -14.11 -8.68
C TYR A 87 1.54 -15.36 -7.95
N PHE A 88 2.00 -15.21 -6.71
CA PHE A 88 2.54 -16.33 -5.94
C PHE A 88 1.44 -17.25 -5.40
N ARG A 89 0.29 -16.69 -5.02
CA ARG A 89 -0.88 -17.43 -4.54
C ARG A 89 -2.15 -16.79 -5.08
N PHE A 90 -3.08 -17.63 -5.50
CA PHE A 90 -4.41 -17.23 -5.95
C PHE A 90 -5.46 -17.78 -4.99
N LYS A 91 -6.67 -17.22 -5.04
CA LYS A 91 -7.81 -17.68 -4.23
C LYS A 91 -8.34 -19.05 -4.68
N SER A 92 -7.96 -19.48 -5.88
CA SER A 92 -8.39 -20.72 -6.52
C SER A 92 -7.27 -21.32 -7.37
N ASP A 93 -7.33 -22.64 -7.56
CA ASP A 93 -6.45 -23.39 -8.46
C ASP A 93 -7.04 -23.56 -9.87
N LEU A 94 -8.27 -23.09 -10.11
CA LEU A 94 -8.91 -23.14 -11.42
C LEU A 94 -8.31 -22.09 -12.36
N ALA A 95 -7.84 -22.53 -13.52
CA ALA A 95 -7.12 -21.66 -14.48
C ALA A 95 -7.93 -20.40 -14.89
N GLU A 96 -9.25 -20.54 -15.09
CA GLU A 96 -10.12 -19.41 -15.44
C GLU A 96 -10.23 -18.39 -14.30
N GLU A 97 -10.29 -18.86 -13.05
CA GLU A 97 -10.38 -18.00 -11.86
C GLU A 97 -9.04 -17.31 -11.57
N ILE A 98 -7.92 -18.02 -11.75
CA ILE A 98 -6.57 -17.45 -11.69
C ILE A 98 -6.43 -16.31 -12.70
N GLN A 99 -6.84 -16.54 -13.96
CA GLN A 99 -6.72 -15.51 -14.99
C GLN A 99 -7.59 -14.29 -14.64
N LYS A 100 -8.82 -14.51 -14.15
CA LYS A 100 -9.71 -13.44 -13.71
C LYS A 100 -9.11 -12.64 -12.54
N GLU A 101 -8.48 -13.31 -11.58
CA GLU A 101 -7.81 -12.66 -10.45
C GLU A 101 -6.64 -11.80 -10.93
N LYS A 102 -5.81 -12.29 -11.85
CA LYS A 102 -4.73 -11.50 -12.47
C LYS A 102 -5.26 -10.24 -13.15
N GLU A 103 -6.31 -10.35 -13.96
CA GLU A 103 -6.90 -9.20 -14.64
C GLU A 103 -7.48 -8.18 -13.66
N ASN A 104 -8.10 -8.63 -12.57
CA ASN A 104 -8.58 -7.73 -11.52
C ASN A 104 -7.42 -7.03 -10.79
N GLN A 105 -6.33 -7.74 -10.46
CA GLN A 105 -5.14 -7.13 -9.87
C GLN A 105 -4.57 -6.05 -10.79
N LYS A 106 -4.41 -6.33 -12.10
CA LYS A 106 -3.95 -5.35 -13.08
C LYS A 106 -4.84 -4.11 -13.14
N LYS A 107 -6.15 -4.31 -13.20
CA LYS A 107 -7.13 -3.22 -13.24
C LYS A 107 -7.01 -2.30 -12.02
N ILE A 108 -6.92 -2.88 -10.82
CA ILE A 108 -6.79 -2.10 -9.58
C ILE A 108 -5.41 -1.48 -9.42
N PHE A 109 -4.35 -2.14 -9.92
CA PHE A 109 -3.02 -1.54 -9.96
C PHE A 109 -3.00 -0.29 -10.85
N ILE A 110 -3.53 -0.37 -12.07
CA ILE A 110 -3.62 0.76 -13.01
C ILE A 110 -4.42 1.92 -12.40
N ALA A 111 -5.59 1.65 -11.81
CA ALA A 111 -6.39 2.68 -11.15
C ALA A 111 -5.62 3.42 -10.04
N GLN A 112 -4.79 2.70 -9.28
CA GLN A 112 -3.93 3.31 -8.26
C GLN A 112 -2.77 4.12 -8.88
N LEU A 113 -2.21 3.70 -10.02
CA LEU A 113 -1.23 4.49 -10.76
C LEU A 113 -1.84 5.80 -11.29
N GLU A 114 -3.08 5.76 -11.77
CA GLU A 114 -3.82 6.95 -12.21
C GLU A 114 -4.01 7.94 -11.04
N LEU A 115 -4.36 7.44 -9.85
CA LEU A 115 -4.40 8.27 -8.63
C LEU A 115 -3.03 8.85 -8.28
N ALA A 116 -1.94 8.08 -8.43
CA ALA A 116 -0.59 8.57 -8.16
C ALA A 116 -0.21 9.73 -9.09
N ILE A 117 -0.57 9.63 -10.37
CA ILE A 117 -0.40 10.70 -11.36
C ILE A 117 -1.25 11.92 -10.99
N GLU A 118 -2.54 11.73 -10.70
CA GLU A 118 -3.47 12.80 -10.37
C GLU A 118 -3.01 13.60 -9.14
N PHE A 119 -2.66 12.90 -8.06
CA PHE A 119 -2.22 13.49 -6.80
C PHE A 119 -0.73 13.87 -6.80
N LYS A 120 -0.01 13.60 -7.90
CA LYS A 120 1.44 13.84 -8.06
C LYS A 120 2.27 13.20 -6.94
N LYS A 121 1.92 11.96 -6.58
CA LYS A 121 2.60 11.20 -5.53
C LYS A 121 3.43 10.06 -6.13
N PRO A 122 4.58 9.72 -5.55
CA PRO A 122 5.30 8.49 -5.89
C PRO A 122 4.46 7.26 -5.53
N VAL A 123 4.88 6.10 -6.04
CA VAL A 123 4.23 4.80 -5.82
C VAL A 123 5.12 3.85 -5.03
N ILE A 124 4.51 3.07 -4.15
CA ILE A 124 5.12 1.90 -3.50
C ILE A 124 4.56 0.67 -4.18
N ILE A 125 5.42 -0.08 -4.88
CA ILE A 125 4.99 -1.19 -5.74
C ILE A 125 5.37 -2.53 -5.12
N HIS A 126 4.37 -3.39 -4.96
CA HIS A 126 4.53 -4.82 -4.74
C HIS A 126 4.61 -5.55 -6.08
N SER A 127 5.63 -6.38 -6.26
CA SER A 127 5.69 -7.30 -7.40
C SER A 127 6.24 -8.64 -6.96
N ARG A 128 5.45 -9.70 -7.16
CA ARG A 128 5.85 -11.06 -6.81
C ARG A 128 5.37 -12.05 -7.86
N GLU A 129 6.30 -12.78 -8.48
CA GLU A 129 6.04 -13.68 -9.61
C GLU A 129 5.29 -13.00 -10.78
N ALA A 130 5.33 -11.66 -10.85
CA ALA A 130 4.55 -10.83 -11.77
C ALA A 130 5.40 -9.77 -12.49
N ASN A 131 6.74 -9.91 -12.45
CA ASN A 131 7.69 -8.90 -12.92
C ASN A 131 7.42 -8.39 -14.34
N HIS A 132 7.07 -9.30 -15.27
CA HIS A 132 6.80 -8.93 -16.66
C HIS A 132 5.57 -8.02 -16.78
N ASP A 133 4.44 -8.44 -16.21
CA ASP A 133 3.21 -7.64 -16.24
C ASP A 133 3.38 -6.32 -15.46
N THR A 134 4.10 -6.33 -14.34
CA THR A 134 4.42 -5.09 -13.61
C THR A 134 5.24 -4.14 -14.47
N TYR A 135 6.26 -4.63 -15.18
CA TYR A 135 7.10 -3.80 -16.05
C TYR A 135 6.29 -3.19 -17.20
N GLU A 136 5.48 -4.00 -17.89
CA GLU A 136 4.66 -3.56 -19.02
C GLU A 136 3.68 -2.46 -18.61
N ILE A 137 3.02 -2.61 -17.44
CA ILE A 137 2.09 -1.59 -16.92
C ILE A 137 2.81 -0.26 -16.59
N LEU A 138 4.07 -0.31 -16.15
CA LEU A 138 4.81 0.90 -15.77
C LEU A 138 5.50 1.60 -16.96
N HIS A 139 5.74 0.88 -18.06
CA HIS A 139 6.44 1.41 -19.24
C HIS A 139 5.50 1.76 -20.41
N GLY A 140 4.32 1.15 -20.48
CA GLY A 140 3.29 1.44 -21.49
C GLY A 140 2.52 2.71 -21.20
#